data_AF-A0A3B8MG98-F1
#
_entry.id   AF-A0A3B8MG98-F1
#
_cell.length_a   1.000
_cell.length_b   1.000
_cell.length_c   1.000
_cell.angle_alpha   90.00
_cell.angle_beta   90.00
_cell.angle_gamma   90.00
#
_symmetry.space_group_name_H-M   'P 1'
#
loop_
_entity.id
_entity.type
_entity.pdbx_description
1 polymer ?
#
loop_
_entity_poly.entity_id
_entity_poly.type
_entity_poly.pdbx_seq_one_letter_code
_entity_poly.pdbx_strand_id
1 'polypeptide(L)'
;MSGRIPPSGHESRITYRSTYPVLTLLIGIALLNTAVHSALEPDPIQTTNFMMLLLGAGATFLCAKGFAMSVSLTVGSWILVAAMFGGEGNWRHFAIAIFATTVLAVVIQEVQQRALTRLQQSLIVQEDSWQSH
;
A
#
# COMPACT_ATOMS: atom_id res chain seq x y z
N MET A 1 14.76 41.48 32.90
CA MET A 1 13.75 41.55 31.81
C MET A 1 13.57 40.14 31.26
N SER A 2 12.44 39.52 31.59
CA SER A 2 12.12 38.12 31.29
C SER A 2 11.28 38.05 30.02
N GLY A 3 11.89 37.67 28.89
CA GLY A 3 11.17 37.40 27.64
C GLY A 3 10.60 35.98 27.66
N ARG A 4 9.33 35.85 28.03
CA ARG A 4 8.56 34.61 27.88
C ARG A 4 8.13 34.49 26.42
N ILE A 5 8.71 33.54 25.68
CA ILE A 5 8.22 33.14 24.36
C ILE A 5 7.01 32.22 24.59
N PRO A 6 5.81 32.54 24.09
CA PRO A 6 4.69 31.62 24.18
C PRO A 6 4.91 30.44 23.22
N PRO A 7 4.67 29.19 23.64
CA PRO A 7 4.67 28.06 22.71
C PRO A 7 3.44 28.18 21.81
N SER A 8 3.65 28.61 20.56
CA SER A 8 2.65 28.46 19.50
C SER A 8 2.60 26.99 19.10
N GLY A 9 1.97 26.18 19.95
CA GLY A 9 1.57 24.81 19.65
C GLY A 9 0.45 24.80 18.62
N HIS A 10 0.76 25.20 17.38
CA HIS A 10 0.08 24.65 16.23
C HIS A 10 0.70 23.27 15.99
N GLU A 11 0.38 22.34 16.88
CA GLU A 11 0.35 20.94 16.54
C GLU A 11 -0.61 20.84 15.36
N SER A 12 -0.06 20.83 14.15
CA SER A 12 -0.74 20.22 13.02
C SER A 12 -0.94 18.78 13.43
N ARG A 13 -2.06 18.52 14.10
CA ARG A 13 -2.59 17.19 14.33
C ARG A 13 -2.67 16.60 12.93
N ILE A 14 -1.63 15.89 12.52
CA ILE A 14 -1.61 15.19 11.26
C ILE A 14 -2.80 14.26 11.37
N THR A 15 -3.86 14.62 10.65
CA THR A 15 -5.17 13.97 10.69
C THR A 15 -4.99 12.58 10.08
N TYR A 16 -4.44 11.67 10.87
CA TYR A 16 -4.15 10.28 10.55
C TYR A 16 -5.42 9.54 10.07
N ARG A 17 -6.60 10.07 10.39
CA ARG A 17 -7.91 9.53 10.00
C ARG A 17 -8.31 9.85 8.54
N SER A 18 -7.69 10.83 7.87
CA SER A 18 -8.16 11.33 6.56
C SER A 18 -7.47 10.70 5.33
N THR A 19 -6.29 10.09 5.47
CA THR A 19 -5.50 9.62 4.32
C THR A 19 -5.96 8.27 3.78
N TYR A 20 -6.53 7.42 4.64
CA TYR A 20 -7.03 6.08 4.28
C TYR A 20 -8.10 6.03 3.18
N PRO A 21 -9.16 6.87 3.19
CA PRO A 21 -10.17 6.82 2.14
C PRO A 21 -9.62 7.21 0.76
N VAL A 22 -8.70 8.18 0.71
CA VAL A 22 -8.10 8.65 -0.55
C VAL A 22 -7.21 7.58 -1.16
N LEU A 23 -6.32 6.96 -0.36
CA LEU A 23 -5.48 5.85 -0.81
C LEU A 23 -6.31 4.66 -1.31
N THR A 24 -7.36 4.29 -0.56
CA THR A 24 -8.26 3.20 -0.94
C THR A 24 -8.96 3.51 -2.26
N LEU A 25 -9.44 4.75 -2.43
CA LEU A 25 -10.08 5.19 -3.67
C LEU A 25 -9.11 5.15 -4.85
N LEU A 26 -7.89 5.68 -4.68
CA LEU A 26 -6.87 5.69 -5.74
C LEU A 26 -6.49 4.28 -6.18
N ILE A 27 -6.26 3.37 -5.21
CA ILE A 27 -5.95 1.98 -5.50
C ILE A 27 -7.15 1.29 -6.17
N GLY A 28 -8.38 1.59 -5.75
CA GLY A 28 -9.59 1.08 -6.39
C GLY A 28 -9.75 1.55 -7.84
N ILE A 29 -9.54 2.83 -8.12
CA ILE A 29 -9.59 3.40 -9.47
C ILE A 29 -8.50 2.78 -10.35
N ALA A 30 -7.28 2.69 -9.83
CA ALA A 30 -6.16 2.11 -10.57
C ALA A 30 -6.39 0.62 -10.85
N LEU A 31 -6.93 -0.14 -9.89
CA LEU A 31 -7.32 -1.54 -10.11
C LEU A 31 -8.41 -1.67 -11.17
N LEU A 32 -9.46 -0.84 -11.12
CA LEU A 32 -10.52 -0.86 -12.13
C LEU A 32 -9.96 -0.58 -13.52
N ASN A 33 -9.11 0.44 -13.64
CA ASN A 33 -8.44 0.78 -14.90
C ASN A 33 -7.60 -0.39 -15.42
N THR A 34 -6.79 -1.01 -14.56
CA THR A 34 -5.95 -2.16 -14.92
C THR A 34 -6.78 -3.38 -15.34
N ALA A 35 -7.85 -3.70 -14.61
CA ALA A 35 -8.71 -4.83 -14.94
C ALA A 35 -9.48 -4.61 -16.26
N VAL A 36 -10.04 -3.42 -16.47
CA VAL A 36 -10.74 -3.08 -17.71
C VAL A 36 -9.78 -3.09 -18.90
N HIS A 37 -8.60 -2.48 -18.76
CA HIS A 37 -7.59 -2.46 -19.82
C HIS A 37 -7.15 -3.89 -20.19
N SER A 38 -6.96 -4.76 -19.20
CA SER A 38 -6.55 -6.14 -19.42
C SER A 38 -7.65 -7.04 -19.98
N ALA A 39 -8.92 -6.69 -19.76
CA ALA A 39 -10.05 -7.38 -20.37
C ALA A 39 -10.29 -6.93 -21.83
N LEU A 40 -9.99 -5.68 -22.16
CA LEU A 40 -10.11 -5.15 -23.52
C LEU A 40 -8.98 -5.61 -24.44
N GLU A 41 -7.77 -5.77 -23.91
CA GLU A 41 -6.60 -6.24 -24.63
C GLU A 41 -5.93 -7.38 -23.84
N PRO A 42 -6.33 -8.64 -24.04
CA PRO A 42 -5.89 -9.77 -23.23
C PRO A 42 -4.45 -10.22 -23.51
N ASP A 43 -3.48 -9.33 -23.27
CA ASP A 43 -2.05 -9.63 -23.34
C ASP A 43 -1.52 -9.98 -21.93
N PRO A 44 -0.87 -11.14 -21.74
CA PRO A 44 -0.19 -11.50 -20.49
C PRO A 44 0.71 -10.40 -19.91
N ILE A 45 1.30 -9.54 -20.75
CA ILE A 45 2.17 -8.43 -20.33
C ILE A 45 1.47 -7.44 -19.39
N GLN A 46 0.15 -7.32 -19.51
CA GLN A 46 -0.68 -6.48 -18.65
C GLN A 46 -0.63 -6.89 -17.18
N THR A 47 -0.20 -8.12 -16.87
CA THR A 47 0.04 -8.58 -15.49
C THR A 47 1.01 -7.66 -14.74
N THR A 48 1.91 -6.97 -15.45
CA THR A 48 2.85 -6.00 -14.87
C THR A 48 2.11 -4.85 -14.16
N ASN A 49 0.94 -4.44 -14.66
CA ASN A 49 0.12 -3.40 -14.01
C ASN A 49 -0.44 -3.88 -12.66
N PHE A 50 -0.87 -5.14 -12.60
CA PHE A 50 -1.30 -5.77 -11.33
C PHE A 50 -0.12 -5.88 -10.34
N MET A 51 1.08 -6.21 -10.83
CA MET A 51 2.29 -6.25 -10.00
C MET A 51 2.62 -4.88 -9.39
N MET A 52 2.56 -3.81 -10.18
CA MET A 52 2.78 -2.44 -9.69
C MET A 52 1.75 -2.04 -8.63
N LEU A 53 0.48 -2.44 -8.80
CA LEU A 53 -0.56 -2.21 -7.80
C LEU A 53 -0.28 -2.93 -6.48
N LEU A 54 0.17 -4.19 -6.53
CA LEU A 54 0.54 -4.94 -5.32
C LEU A 54 1.70 -4.29 -4.57
N LEU A 55 2.75 -3.88 -5.29
CA LEU A 55 3.90 -3.20 -4.68
C LEU A 55 3.49 -1.85 -4.07
N GLY A 56 2.68 -1.07 -4.79
CA GLY A 56 2.14 0.19 -4.28
C GLY A 56 1.27 0.00 -3.04
N ALA A 57 0.43 -1.03 -3.03
CA ALA A 57 -0.42 -1.36 -1.87
C ALA A 57 0.43 -1.72 -0.65
N GLY A 58 1.46 -2.57 -0.81
CA GLY A 58 2.36 -2.94 0.28
C GLY A 58 3.18 -1.77 0.82
N ALA A 59 3.44 -0.75 -0.01
CA ALA A 59 4.18 0.44 0.37
C ALA A 59 3.32 1.59 0.93
N THR A 60 1.98 1.47 0.95
CA THR A 60 1.11 2.60 1.29
C THR A 60 0.07 2.29 2.35
N PHE A 61 -0.42 1.04 2.43
CA PHE A 61 -1.38 0.69 3.47
C PHE A 61 -0.68 0.63 4.82
N LEU A 62 -1.26 1.28 5.83
CA LEU A 62 -0.74 1.21 7.20
C LEU A 62 -1.44 0.08 7.99
N CYS A 63 -2.68 -0.26 7.60
CA CYS A 63 -3.48 -1.31 8.23
C CYS A 63 -3.45 -2.60 7.41
N ALA A 64 -3.15 -3.72 8.08
CA ALA A 64 -3.09 -5.05 7.47
C ALA A 64 -4.42 -5.48 6.82
N LYS A 65 -5.57 -5.03 7.36
CA LYS A 65 -6.90 -5.36 6.79
C LYS A 65 -7.11 -4.72 5.42
N GLY A 66 -6.72 -3.44 5.25
CA GLY A 66 -6.85 -2.74 3.98
C GLY A 66 -5.91 -3.30 2.92
N PHE A 67 -4.69 -3.62 3.32
CA PHE A 67 -3.73 -4.32 2.47
C PHE A 67 -4.26 -5.70 2.02
N ALA A 68 -4.74 -6.54 2.94
CA ALA A 68 -5.28 -7.86 2.62
C ALA A 68 -6.47 -7.79 1.66
N MET A 69 -7.38 -6.83 1.85
CA MET A 69 -8.47 -6.58 0.91
C MET A 69 -7.95 -6.16 -0.47
N SER A 70 -6.98 -5.24 -0.53
CA SER A 70 -6.39 -4.79 -1.79
C SER A 70 -5.69 -5.92 -2.54
N VAL A 71 -4.89 -6.74 -1.86
CA VAL A 71 -4.24 -7.92 -2.43
C VAL A 71 -5.28 -8.90 -2.95
N SER A 72 -6.30 -9.22 -2.14
CA SER A 72 -7.35 -10.18 -2.52
C SER A 72 -8.11 -9.72 -3.77
N LEU A 73 -8.46 -8.43 -3.84
CA LEU A 73 -9.11 -7.86 -5.01
C LEU A 73 -8.20 -7.88 -6.25
N THR A 74 -6.93 -7.49 -6.09
CA THR A 74 -5.98 -7.40 -7.21
C THR A 74 -5.69 -8.78 -7.79
N VAL A 75 -5.35 -9.75 -6.93
CA VAL A 75 -5.08 -11.13 -7.34
C VAL A 75 -6.36 -11.79 -7.87
N GLY A 76 -7.51 -11.56 -7.22
CA GLY A 76 -8.80 -12.10 -7.67
C GLY A 76 -9.20 -11.58 -9.06
N SER A 77 -9.03 -10.27 -9.31
CA SER A 77 -9.25 -9.67 -10.63
C SER A 77 -8.31 -10.25 -11.69
N TRP A 78 -7.03 -10.44 -11.36
CA TRP A 78 -6.09 -11.06 -12.30
C TRP A 78 -6.45 -12.52 -12.60
N ILE A 79 -6.80 -13.32 -11.58
CA ILE A 79 -7.25 -14.71 -11.77
C ILE A 79 -8.47 -14.75 -12.70
N LEU A 80 -9.42 -13.83 -12.51
CA LEU A 80 -10.61 -13.76 -13.35
C LEU A 80 -10.25 -13.48 -14.82
N VAL A 81 -9.38 -12.51 -15.08
CA VAL A 81 -8.90 -12.18 -16.43
C VAL A 81 -8.15 -13.37 -17.04
N ALA A 82 -7.21 -13.96 -16.29
CA ALA A 82 -6.42 -15.10 -16.75
C ALA A 82 -7.30 -16.34 -17.02
N ALA A 83 -8.36 -16.56 -16.24
CA ALA A 83 -9.29 -17.68 -16.47
C ALA A 83 -10.16 -17.46 -17.72
N MET A 84 -10.53 -16.22 -18.03
CA MET A 84 -11.36 -15.89 -19.19
C MET A 84 -10.56 -15.87 -20.50
N PHE A 85 -9.30 -15.43 -20.46
CA PHE A 85 -8.52 -15.13 -21.66
C PHE A 85 -7.17 -15.88 -21.73
N GLY A 86 -6.87 -16.75 -20.76
CA GLY A 86 -5.58 -17.43 -20.61
C GLY A 86 -5.23 -18.51 -21.64
N GLY A 87 -5.98 -18.60 -22.74
CA GLY A 87 -5.79 -19.61 -23.78
C GLY A 87 -4.57 -19.37 -24.68
N GLU A 88 -4.15 -18.10 -24.83
CA GLU A 88 -3.04 -17.70 -25.70
C GLU A 88 -1.98 -16.92 -24.90
N GLY A 89 -0.69 -17.27 -25.03
CA GLY A 89 0.43 -16.56 -24.40
C GLY A 89 1.00 -17.18 -23.10
N ASN A 90 2.02 -16.53 -22.53
CA ASN A 90 2.82 -17.07 -21.42
C ASN A 90 2.25 -16.76 -20.01
N TRP A 91 0.95 -16.99 -19.81
CA TRP A 91 0.24 -16.71 -18.55
C TRP A 91 0.85 -17.43 -17.33
N ARG A 92 1.47 -18.60 -17.54
CA ARG A 92 2.14 -19.36 -16.47
C ARG A 92 3.35 -18.63 -15.91
N HIS A 93 4.17 -18.01 -16.77
CA HIS A 93 5.30 -17.20 -16.33
C HIS A 93 4.81 -16.01 -15.48
N PHE A 94 3.74 -15.35 -15.93
CA PHE A 94 3.15 -14.24 -15.22
C PHE A 94 2.44 -14.64 -13.91
N ALA A 95 1.92 -15.86 -13.81
CA ALA A 95 1.40 -16.42 -12.56
C ALA A 95 2.49 -16.55 -11.48
N ILE A 96 3.69 -17.00 -11.87
CA ILE A 96 4.84 -17.06 -10.96
C ILE A 96 5.28 -15.65 -10.56
N ALA A 97 5.31 -14.74 -11.53
CA ALA A 97 5.71 -13.36 -11.28
C ALA A 97 4.73 -12.64 -10.32
N ILE A 98 3.41 -12.74 -10.54
CA ILE A 98 2.43 -12.11 -9.65
C ILE A 98 2.45 -12.74 -8.24
N PHE A 99 2.71 -14.04 -8.14
CA PHE A 99 2.94 -14.70 -6.84
C PHE A 99 4.16 -14.12 -6.12
N ALA A 100 5.31 -14.06 -6.80
CA ALA A 100 6.53 -13.48 -6.24
C ALA A 100 6.35 -12.02 -5.83
N THR A 101 5.66 -11.22 -6.66
CA THR A 101 5.34 -9.83 -6.34
C THR A 101 4.40 -9.72 -5.14
N THR A 102 3.43 -10.63 -4.98
CA THR A 102 2.54 -10.65 -3.81
C THR A 102 3.34 -10.91 -2.54
N VAL A 103 4.27 -11.87 -2.56
CA VAL A 103 5.17 -12.14 -1.43
C VAL A 103 6.02 -10.90 -1.12
N LEU A 104 6.58 -10.26 -2.14
CA LEU A 104 7.37 -9.04 -1.96
C LEU A 104 6.55 -7.90 -1.36
N ALA A 105 5.31 -7.70 -1.83
CA ALA A 105 4.39 -6.70 -1.27
C ALA A 105 4.10 -6.94 0.21
N VAL A 106 3.90 -8.21 0.62
CA VAL A 106 3.73 -8.58 2.03
C VAL A 106 4.97 -8.22 2.85
N VAL A 107 6.17 -8.52 2.34
CA VAL A 107 7.43 -8.17 3.01
C VAL A 107 7.57 -6.65 3.16
N ILE A 108 7.26 -5.88 2.11
CA ILE A 108 7.29 -4.41 2.15
C ILE A 108 6.33 -3.89 3.23
N GLN A 109 5.10 -4.41 3.27
CA GLN A 109 4.08 -4.05 4.26
C GLN A 109 4.56 -4.29 5.70
N GLU A 110 5.14 -5.46 5.97
CA GLU A 110 5.71 -5.82 7.27
C GLU A 110 6.86 -4.88 7.68
N VAL A 111 7.78 -4.61 6.75
CA VAL A 111 8.91 -3.71 6.98
C VAL A 111 8.43 -2.30 7.28
N GLN A 112 7.45 -1.78 6.53
CA GLN A 112 6.90 -0.46 6.77
C GLN A 112 6.22 -0.35 8.13
N GLN A 113 5.40 -1.33 8.51
CA GLN A 113 4.73 -1.33 9.82
C GLN A 113 5.75 -1.31 10.95
N ARG A 114 6.79 -2.15 10.86
CA ARG A 114 7.88 -2.18 11.86
C ARG A 114 8.65 -0.87 11.92
N ALA A 115 8.95 -0.27 10.77
CA ALA A 115 9.65 1.01 10.70
C ALA A 115 8.84 2.11 11.40
N LEU A 116 7.54 2.18 11.15
CA LEU A 116 6.67 3.17 11.76
C LEU A 116 6.51 2.97 13.27
N THR A 117 6.35 1.73 13.74
CA THR A 117 6.30 1.44 15.18
C THR A 117 7.61 1.85 15.87
N ARG A 118 8.76 1.59 15.24
CA ARG A 118 10.07 2.01 15.79
C ARG A 118 10.21 3.53 15.85
N LEU A 119 9.75 4.25 14.82
CA LEU A 119 9.76 5.71 14.82
C LEU A 119 8.87 6.29 15.93
N GLN A 120 7.68 5.73 16.13
CA GLN A 120 6.79 6.14 17.22
C GLN A 120 7.43 5.92 18.60
N GLN A 121 8.10 4.78 18.80
CA GLN A 121 8.83 4.50 20.04
C GLN A 121 9.96 5.51 20.28
N SER A 122 10.74 5.85 19.25
CA SER A 122 11.83 6.83 19.40
C SER A 122 11.33 8.23 19.76
N LEU A 123 10.17 8.63 19.24
CA LEU A 123 9.58 9.94 19.53
C LEU A 123 9.04 10.03 20.95
N ILE A 124 8.42 8.95 21.47
CA ILE A 124 7.90 8.90 22.84
C ILE A 124 9.05 8.99 23.85
N VAL A 125 10.11 8.18 23.66
CA VAL A 125 11.30 8.21 24.54
C VAL A 125 11.97 9.59 24.54
N GLN A 126 11.96 10.29 23.40
CA GLN A 126 12.50 11.63 23.30
C GLN A 126 11.66 12.65 24.09
N GLU A 127 10.33 12.62 23.97
CA GLU A 127 9.42 13.51 24.71
C GLU A 127 9.59 13.36 26.24
N ASP A 128 9.68 12.13 26.74
CA ASP A 128 9.88 11.87 28.17
C ASP A 128 11.19 12.47 28.70
N SER A 129 12.25 12.48 27.88
CA SER A 129 13.55 13.05 28.25
C SER A 129 13.55 14.58 28.35
N TRP A 130 12.69 15.26 27.60
CA TRP A 130 12.55 16.73 27.67
C TRP A 130 11.78 17.19 28.89
N GLN A 131 10.89 16.36 29.45
CA GLN A 131 10.08 16.72 30.63
C GLN A 131 10.80 16.50 31.96
N SER A 132 11.94 15.81 31.97
CA SER A 132 12.76 15.59 33.17
C SER A 132 13.77 16.71 33.49
N HIS A 133 13.73 17.82 32.76
CA HIS A 133 14.62 18.99 32.91
C HIS A 133 13.83 20.29 33.11
#